data_AF-A0A936E7L0-F1
#
_entry.id   AF-A0A936E7L0-F1
#
_cell.length_a   1.000
_cell.length_b   1.000
_cell.length_c   1.000
_cell.angle_alpha   90.00
_cell.angle_beta   90.00
_cell.angle_gamma   90.00
#
_symmetry.space_group_name_H-M   'P 1'
#
loop_
_entity.id
_entity.type
_entity.pdbx_description
1 polymer ?
#
loop_
_entity_poly.entity_id
_entity_poly.type
_entity_poly.pdbx_seq_one_letter_code
_entity_poly.pdbx_strand_id
1 'polypeptide(L)'
;MHGPPSNIDALRAFAGNLDGIQAVHPPDAPGASIVMALGRDRAGHSVTFAGCGLSLDEAFVSCVGEAAEWSAQNARQRPLAKAAPALPAIADFDQLFAESPVHAEWVALDGLGGTPDGRAPRDLFVAGAPLRLPLSHGCAAGSNPDAALFGALCEWVERDAALAWWSGQRRAQGACAAAKEAAQDWLTEARQKTPGASRSCSTSAPVRRFRSLPPPRSTATEAPPPSA
;
A
#
# COMPACT_ATOMS: atom_id res chain seq x y z
N MET A 1 -4.87 -3.59 35.95
CA MET A 1 -3.88 -3.02 35.01
C MET A 1 -4.06 -3.76 33.69
N HIS A 2 -4.48 -3.09 32.62
CA HIS A 2 -4.48 -3.70 31.29
C HIS A 2 -3.08 -3.47 30.68
N GLY A 3 -2.47 -4.53 30.16
CA GLY A 3 -1.20 -4.42 29.44
C GLY A 3 -1.33 -3.54 28.19
N PRO A 4 -0.20 -3.17 27.55
CA PRO A 4 -0.26 -2.43 26.30
C PRO A 4 -1.09 -3.20 25.26
N PRO A 5 -1.89 -2.51 24.43
CA PRO A 5 -2.67 -3.17 23.39
C PRO A 5 -1.74 -3.92 22.45
N SER A 6 -2.16 -5.11 22.01
CA SER A 6 -1.40 -5.87 21.03
C SER A 6 -1.41 -5.16 19.66
N ASN A 7 -0.47 -5.50 18.77
CA ASN A 7 -0.45 -4.95 17.41
C ASN A 7 -1.76 -5.22 16.66
N ILE A 8 -2.40 -6.36 16.90
CA ILE A 8 -3.69 -6.68 16.28
C ILE A 8 -4.83 -5.84 16.86
N ASP A 9 -4.78 -5.45 18.15
CA ASP A 9 -5.77 -4.54 18.74
C ASP A 9 -5.61 -3.12 18.16
N ALA A 10 -4.38 -2.66 17.96
CA ALA A 10 -4.11 -1.39 17.30
C ALA A 10 -4.61 -1.37 15.84
N LEU A 11 -4.40 -2.46 15.10
CA LEU A 11 -4.94 -2.59 13.73
C LEU A 11 -6.46 -2.61 13.72
N ARG A 12 -7.11 -3.32 14.65
CA ARG A 12 -8.57 -3.33 14.77
C ARG A 12 -9.12 -1.95 15.12
N ALA A 13 -8.46 -1.23 16.02
CA ALA A 13 -8.83 0.14 16.36
C ALA A 13 -8.70 1.07 15.15
N PHE A 14 -7.60 0.95 14.38
CA PHE A 14 -7.42 1.71 13.15
C PHE A 14 -8.47 1.38 12.08
N ALA A 15 -8.80 0.10 11.90
CA ALA A 15 -9.82 -0.36 10.95
C ALA A 15 -11.20 0.24 11.25
N GLY A 16 -11.49 0.60 12.51
CA GLY A 16 -12.70 1.32 12.89
C GLY A 16 -12.83 2.72 12.28
N ASN A 17 -11.75 3.29 11.73
CA ASN A 17 -11.75 4.57 11.02
C ASN A 17 -12.03 4.44 9.52
N LEU A 18 -12.16 3.21 9.00
CA LEU A 18 -12.44 2.95 7.59
C LEU A 18 -13.95 2.96 7.34
N ASP A 19 -14.36 3.39 6.14
CA ASP A 19 -15.77 3.46 5.73
C ASP A 19 -16.38 2.07 5.53
N GLY A 20 -15.55 1.06 5.28
CA GLY A 20 -15.98 -0.32 5.16
C GLY A 20 -14.81 -1.26 4.93
N ILE A 21 -15.01 -2.53 5.30
CA ILE A 21 -14.05 -3.61 5.07
C ILE A 21 -14.80 -4.90 4.72
N GLN A 22 -14.31 -5.64 3.74
CA GLN A 22 -14.97 -6.83 3.22
C GLN A 22 -13.96 -7.87 2.77
N ALA A 23 -14.20 -9.13 3.16
CA ALA A 23 -13.52 -10.28 2.58
C ALA A 23 -14.07 -10.58 1.17
N VAL A 24 -13.16 -10.81 0.22
CA VAL A 24 -13.43 -11.17 -1.17
C VAL A 24 -12.78 -12.51 -1.46
N HIS A 25 -13.53 -13.36 -2.15
CA HIS A 25 -13.07 -14.69 -2.57
C HIS A 25 -13.10 -14.73 -4.10
N PRO A 26 -11.99 -14.38 -4.78
CA PRO A 26 -11.93 -14.42 -6.23
C PRO A 26 -11.98 -15.87 -6.73
N PRO A 27 -12.76 -16.18 -7.77
CA PRO A 27 -12.82 -17.54 -8.33
C PRO A 27 -11.49 -17.99 -8.92
N ASP A 28 -10.68 -17.04 -9.42
CA ASP A 28 -9.43 -17.30 -10.15
C ASP A 28 -8.18 -17.35 -9.25
N ALA A 29 -8.33 -17.14 -7.94
CA ALA A 29 -7.25 -17.33 -6.96
C ALA A 29 -7.70 -18.24 -5.80
N PRO A 30 -8.01 -19.53 -6.09
CA PRO A 30 -8.46 -20.46 -5.08
C PRO A 30 -7.39 -20.66 -4.00
N GLY A 31 -7.81 -20.52 -2.74
CA GLY A 31 -6.94 -20.61 -1.58
C GLY A 31 -6.34 -19.30 -1.08
N ALA A 32 -6.41 -18.23 -1.90
CA ALA A 32 -6.10 -16.89 -1.43
C ALA A 32 -7.31 -16.29 -0.70
N SER A 33 -7.04 -15.66 0.44
CA SER A 33 -7.98 -14.74 1.09
C SER A 33 -7.64 -13.32 0.64
N ILE A 34 -8.65 -12.58 0.20
CA ILE A 34 -8.51 -11.15 -0.10
C ILE A 34 -9.41 -10.37 0.84
N VAL A 35 -8.91 -9.25 1.37
CA VAL A 35 -9.71 -8.28 2.11
C VAL A 35 -9.56 -6.95 1.40
N MET A 36 -10.69 -6.27 1.15
CA MET A 36 -10.71 -4.92 0.60
C MET A 36 -11.31 -3.97 1.63
N ALA A 37 -10.79 -2.76 1.69
CA ALA A 37 -11.32 -1.71 2.52
C ALA A 37 -11.52 -0.40 1.75
N LEU A 38 -12.43 0.42 2.26
CA LEU A 38 -12.73 1.75 1.76
C LEU A 38 -12.36 2.76 2.85
N GLY A 39 -11.62 3.81 2.47
CA GLY A 39 -11.39 4.98 3.30
C GLY A 39 -11.65 6.26 2.52
N ARG A 40 -11.26 7.38 3.12
CA ARG A 40 -11.36 8.70 2.48
C ARG A 40 -10.06 9.46 2.57
N ASP A 41 -9.80 10.24 1.53
CA ASP A 41 -8.77 11.27 1.57
C ASP A 41 -9.24 12.53 2.31
N ARG A 42 -8.33 13.49 2.45
CA ARG A 42 -8.63 14.79 3.08
C ARG A 42 -9.66 15.62 2.31
N ALA A 43 -9.75 15.43 1.00
CA ALA A 43 -10.75 16.08 0.17
C ALA A 43 -12.11 15.34 0.21
N GLY A 44 -12.19 14.22 0.93
CA GLY A 44 -13.38 13.40 1.07
C GLY A 44 -13.59 12.42 -0.07
N HIS A 45 -12.64 12.29 -1.00
CA HIS A 45 -12.69 11.29 -2.07
C HIS A 45 -12.45 9.89 -1.52
N SER A 46 -13.12 8.91 -2.12
CA SER A 46 -12.95 7.50 -1.79
C SER A 46 -11.57 6.99 -2.18
N VAL A 47 -10.92 6.27 -1.27
CA VAL A 47 -9.66 5.53 -1.51
C VAL A 47 -9.89 4.07 -1.14
N THR A 48 -9.36 3.14 -1.92
CA THR A 48 -9.50 1.70 -1.69
C THR A 48 -8.17 1.10 -1.29
N PHE A 49 -8.22 0.12 -0.39
CA PHE A 49 -7.07 -0.67 0.06
C PHE A 49 -7.37 -2.15 -0.13
N ALA A 50 -6.36 -2.97 -0.36
CA ALA A 50 -6.52 -4.39 -0.56
C ALA A 50 -5.34 -5.18 0.03
N GLY A 51 -5.66 -6.21 0.80
CA GLY A 51 -4.69 -7.16 1.32
C GLY A 51 -4.97 -8.56 0.83
N CYS A 52 -3.92 -9.33 0.61
CA CYS A 52 -4.01 -10.75 0.27
C CYS A 52 -3.19 -11.60 1.25
N GLY A 53 -3.62 -12.85 1.44
CA GLY A 53 -2.94 -13.78 2.34
C GLY A 53 -3.48 -15.20 2.19
N LEU A 54 -2.86 -16.15 2.89
CA LEU A 54 -3.31 -17.54 2.96
C LEU A 54 -4.43 -17.74 3.99
N SER A 55 -4.68 -16.73 4.82
CA SER A 55 -5.77 -16.69 5.79
C SER A 55 -6.46 -15.32 5.78
N LEU A 56 -7.68 -15.27 6.30
CA LEU A 56 -8.41 -14.01 6.44
C LEU A 56 -7.70 -13.03 7.39
N ASP A 57 -7.02 -13.53 8.42
CA ASP A 57 -6.27 -12.68 9.35
C ASP A 57 -5.05 -12.04 8.68
N GLU A 58 -4.29 -12.80 7.88
CA GLU A 58 -3.18 -12.26 7.08
C GLU A 58 -3.68 -11.22 6.08
N ALA A 59 -4.73 -11.54 5.33
CA ALA A 59 -5.31 -10.63 4.35
C ALA A 59 -5.86 -9.34 5.02
N PHE A 60 -6.46 -9.46 6.20
CA PHE A 60 -6.91 -8.32 7.01
C PHE A 60 -5.74 -7.46 7.47
N VAL A 61 -4.69 -8.07 8.04
CA VAL A 61 -3.49 -7.35 8.49
C VAL A 61 -2.83 -6.62 7.32
N SER A 62 -2.70 -7.28 6.17
CA SER A 62 -2.18 -6.68 4.94
C SER A 62 -3.02 -5.48 4.48
N CYS A 63 -4.34 -5.63 4.41
CA CYS A 63 -5.25 -4.58 3.95
C CYS A 63 -5.25 -3.35 4.88
N VAL A 64 -5.33 -3.59 6.19
CA VAL A 64 -5.34 -2.52 7.19
C VAL A 64 -3.95 -1.88 7.32
N GLY A 65 -2.88 -2.67 7.14
CA GLY A 65 -1.51 -2.18 7.07
C GLY A 65 -1.30 -1.19 5.92
N GLU A 66 -1.78 -1.51 4.72
CA GLU A 66 -1.75 -0.60 3.57
C GLU A 66 -2.51 0.71 3.87
N ALA A 67 -3.70 0.61 4.47
CA ALA A 67 -4.47 1.79 4.86
C ALA A 67 -3.75 2.65 5.91
N ALA A 68 -3.07 2.02 6.88
CA ALA A 68 -2.29 2.70 7.91
C ALA A 68 -1.05 3.38 7.33
N GLU A 69 -0.33 2.70 6.43
CA GLU A 69 0.80 3.26 5.70
C GLU A 69 0.39 4.49 4.90
N TRP A 70 -0.68 4.36 4.10
CA TRP A 70 -1.22 5.47 3.32
C TRP A 70 -1.64 6.64 4.22
N SER A 71 -2.30 6.35 5.35
CA SER A 71 -2.69 7.37 6.33
C SER A 71 -1.47 8.10 6.92
N ALA A 72 -0.39 7.37 7.22
CA ALA A 72 0.84 7.94 7.75
C ALA A 72 1.53 8.90 6.76
N GLN A 73 1.55 8.57 5.47
CA GLN A 73 2.06 9.46 4.41
C GLN A 73 1.22 10.73 4.28
N ASN A 74 -0.08 10.64 4.60
CA ASN A 74 -1.00 11.76 4.55
C ASN A 74 -1.00 12.58 5.86
N ALA A 75 -0.61 11.99 7.00
CA ALA A 75 -0.56 12.67 8.29
C ALA A 75 0.56 13.72 8.32
N ARG A 76 0.24 14.98 8.67
CA ARG A 76 1.23 16.08 8.71
C ARG A 76 2.21 16.02 9.91
N GLN A 77 2.45 14.84 10.49
CA GLN A 77 2.90 14.73 11.89
C GLN A 77 4.41 14.57 12.11
N ARG A 78 5.27 14.48 11.08
CA ARG A 78 6.73 14.44 11.33
C ARG A 78 7.22 15.81 11.83
N PRO A 79 7.96 15.88 12.96
CA PRO A 79 8.56 17.13 13.42
C PRO A 79 9.49 17.68 12.34
N LEU A 80 9.26 18.93 11.97
CA LEU A 80 9.90 19.58 10.83
C LEU A 80 11.10 20.39 11.33
N ALA A 81 12.26 20.14 10.73
CA ALA A 81 13.35 21.10 10.83
C ALA A 81 13.07 22.20 9.80
N LYS A 82 12.83 23.44 10.27
CA LYS A 82 12.67 24.63 9.40
C LYS A 82 13.95 24.97 8.63
N ALA A 83 15.10 24.47 9.11
CA ALA A 83 16.38 24.57 8.44
C ALA A 83 16.81 23.17 7.99
N ALA A 84 17.39 23.09 6.80
CA ALA A 84 18.07 21.90 6.34
C ALA A 84 19.12 21.50 7.40
N PRO A 85 19.06 20.29 7.99
CA PRO A 85 20.08 19.88 8.97
C PRO A 85 21.45 19.92 8.30
N ALA A 86 22.55 20.16 9.04
CA ALA A 86 23.92 20.19 8.50
C ALA A 86 24.45 18.79 8.09
N LEU A 87 23.61 18.04 7.38
CA LEU A 87 23.87 16.74 6.79
C LEU A 87 24.04 16.94 5.28
N PRO A 88 24.85 16.08 4.62
CA PRO A 88 24.94 16.13 3.17
C PRO A 88 23.54 15.93 2.57
N ALA A 89 23.23 16.71 1.54
CA ALA A 89 22.17 16.33 0.64
C ALA A 89 22.63 15.06 -0.09
N ILE A 90 21.74 14.07 -0.23
CA ILE A 90 22.05 12.90 -1.07
C ILE A 90 22.17 13.44 -2.50
N ALA A 91 23.36 13.34 -3.09
CA ALA A 91 23.80 14.09 -4.27
C ALA A 91 22.84 14.01 -5.47
N ASP A 92 22.15 12.88 -5.64
CA ASP A 92 21.22 12.65 -6.75
C ASP A 92 19.90 13.43 -6.60
N PHE A 93 19.51 13.79 -5.38
CA PHE A 93 18.30 14.58 -5.14
C PHE A 93 18.50 16.05 -5.47
N ASP A 94 19.69 16.62 -5.27
CA ASP A 94 19.96 18.01 -5.65
C ASP A 94 19.80 18.21 -7.17
N GLN A 95 20.17 17.21 -7.99
CA GLN A 95 19.96 17.25 -9.44
C GLN A 95 18.49 17.06 -9.82
N LEU A 96 17.76 16.18 -9.13
CA LEU A 96 16.32 15.96 -9.34
C LEU A 96 15.48 17.20 -8.94
N PHE A 97 15.98 18.04 -8.03
CA PHE A 97 15.26 19.17 -7.44
C PHE A 97 15.84 20.56 -7.76
N ALA A 98 16.94 20.64 -8.51
CA ALA A 98 17.52 21.91 -8.97
C ALA A 98 16.52 22.78 -9.75
N GLU A 99 15.47 22.19 -10.31
CA GLU A 99 14.45 22.87 -11.12
C GLU A 99 13.19 23.29 -10.32
N SER A 100 13.10 22.97 -9.03
CA SER A 100 11.89 23.22 -8.21
C SER A 100 12.15 24.20 -7.05
N PRO A 101 11.78 25.48 -7.19
CA PRO A 101 12.09 26.53 -6.20
C PRO A 101 11.20 26.53 -4.94
N VAL A 102 10.46 25.44 -4.64
CA VAL A 102 9.32 25.48 -3.67
C VAL A 102 9.57 24.69 -2.37
N HIS A 103 10.75 24.12 -2.17
CA HIS A 103 11.00 23.26 -1.00
C HIS A 103 11.34 24.08 0.26
N ALA A 104 10.31 24.44 1.03
CA ALA A 104 10.47 25.18 2.29
C ALA A 104 10.86 24.30 3.49
N GLU A 105 10.76 22.97 3.38
CA GLU A 105 10.86 22.06 4.52
C GLU A 105 11.65 20.79 4.20
N TRP A 106 12.50 20.40 5.16
CA TRP A 106 13.43 19.28 5.05
C TRP A 106 13.16 18.24 6.14
N VAL A 107 13.38 16.97 5.80
CA VAL A 107 13.28 15.84 6.72
C VAL A 107 14.68 15.24 6.87
N ALA A 108 15.12 15.06 8.13
CA ALA A 108 16.33 14.31 8.43
C ALA A 108 16.11 12.83 8.12
N LEU A 109 17.12 12.21 7.52
CA LEU A 109 17.11 10.79 7.17
C LEU A 109 18.13 10.07 8.03
N ASP A 110 17.69 8.95 8.60
CA ASP A 110 18.59 7.99 9.20
C ASP A 110 19.08 7.04 8.11
N GLY A 111 20.38 6.76 8.09
CA GLY A 111 20.93 5.68 7.29
C GLY A 111 20.44 4.33 7.81
N LEU A 112 20.71 3.24 7.07
CA LEU A 112 20.28 1.89 7.44
C LEU A 112 20.81 1.42 8.81
N GLY A 113 21.88 2.05 9.31
CA GLY A 113 22.41 1.82 10.66
C GLY A 113 21.69 2.58 11.78
N GLY A 114 20.61 3.32 11.48
CA GLY A 114 19.84 4.11 12.44
C GLY A 114 20.51 5.43 12.87
N THR A 115 21.57 5.84 12.17
CA THR A 115 22.28 7.10 12.43
C THR A 115 21.88 8.14 11.39
N PRO A 116 21.68 9.42 11.75
CA PRO A 116 21.42 10.48 10.78
C PRO A 116 22.51 10.53 9.71
N ASP A 117 22.13 10.35 8.45
CA ASP A 117 23.06 10.17 7.32
C ASP A 117 22.72 11.10 6.14
N GLY A 118 21.61 11.83 6.22
CA GLY A 118 21.24 12.75 5.16
C GLY A 118 20.00 13.57 5.44
N ARG A 119 19.59 14.30 4.41
CA ARG A 119 18.33 15.03 4.39
C ARG A 119 17.70 14.95 3.01
N ALA A 120 16.38 15.02 2.99
CA ALA A 120 15.62 15.08 1.75
C ALA A 120 14.45 16.09 1.87
N PRO A 121 13.99 16.65 0.74
CA PRO A 121 12.80 17.50 0.74
C PRO A 121 11.60 16.75 1.33
N ARG A 122 10.81 17.44 2.15
CA ARG A 122 9.58 16.87 2.74
C ARG A 122 8.64 16.30 1.69
N ASP A 123 8.61 16.94 0.52
CA ASP A 123 7.70 16.62 -0.58
C ASP A 123 7.85 15.19 -1.12
N LEU A 124 8.97 14.52 -0.81
CA LEU A 124 9.19 13.11 -1.12
C LEU A 124 8.43 12.13 -0.21
N PHE A 125 7.97 12.57 0.95
CA PHE A 125 7.40 11.69 1.98
C PHE A 125 5.91 11.98 2.26
N VAL A 126 5.34 13.00 1.62
CA VAL A 126 3.99 13.47 1.93
C VAL A 126 3.13 13.47 0.68
N ALA A 127 2.04 12.71 0.73
CA ALA A 127 1.02 12.67 -0.31
C ALA A 127 0.46 14.07 -0.63
N GLY A 128 0.38 14.39 -1.92
CA GLY A 128 -0.16 15.66 -2.42
C GLY A 128 0.82 16.84 -2.44
N ALA A 129 2.11 16.59 -2.18
CA ALA A 129 3.16 17.58 -2.39
C ALA A 129 3.28 17.97 -3.89
N PRO A 130 3.77 19.20 -4.21
CA PRO A 130 3.88 19.67 -5.59
C PRO A 130 4.80 18.80 -6.45
N LEU A 131 5.80 18.16 -5.82
CA LEU A 131 6.59 17.13 -6.45
C LEU A 131 5.79 15.83 -6.53
N ARG A 132 5.13 15.60 -7.67
CA ARG A 132 4.36 14.38 -7.94
C ARG A 132 5.28 13.23 -8.32
N LEU A 133 5.99 12.65 -7.35
CA LEU A 133 6.37 11.25 -7.47
C LEU A 133 5.13 10.39 -7.18
N PRO A 134 4.98 9.20 -7.78
CA PRO A 134 3.97 8.24 -7.32
C PRO A 134 4.40 7.73 -5.94
N LEU A 135 3.85 8.37 -4.89
CA LEU A 135 4.38 8.37 -3.52
C LEU A 135 4.24 7.05 -2.72
N SER A 136 3.79 5.95 -3.32
CA SER A 136 3.73 4.66 -2.61
C SER A 136 5.02 3.85 -2.65
N HIS A 137 6.02 4.23 -3.45
CA HIS A 137 7.21 3.39 -3.66
C HIS A 137 8.15 3.40 -2.45
N GLY A 138 8.35 2.24 -1.83
CA GLY A 138 9.21 2.07 -0.64
C GLY A 138 8.58 2.62 0.61
N CYS A 139 7.25 2.65 0.63
CA CYS A 139 6.51 2.81 1.86
C CYS A 139 6.05 1.43 2.32
N ALA A 140 6.05 1.21 3.64
CA ALA A 140 5.57 -0.02 4.21
C ALA A 140 5.10 0.23 5.64
N ALA A 141 4.03 -0.45 6.04
CA ALA A 141 3.67 -0.65 7.44
C ALA A 141 4.32 -1.93 7.99
N GLY A 142 4.67 -1.91 9.27
CA GLY A 142 5.25 -3.05 9.96
C GLY A 142 4.84 -3.10 11.43
N SER A 143 4.98 -4.27 12.04
CA SER A 143 4.75 -4.48 13.47
C SER A 143 5.77 -3.76 14.36
N ASN A 144 6.87 -3.31 13.77
CA ASN A 144 7.93 -2.49 14.33
C ASN A 144 8.68 -1.78 13.18
N PRO A 145 9.58 -0.81 13.47
CA PRO A 145 10.32 -0.07 12.45
C PRO A 145 11.17 -0.96 11.53
N ASP A 146 11.81 -2.01 12.04
CA ASP A 146 12.67 -2.90 11.23
C ASP A 146 11.86 -3.71 10.22
N ALA A 147 10.68 -4.19 10.62
CA ALA A 147 9.75 -4.90 9.74
C ALA A 147 9.22 -3.97 8.63
N ALA A 148 8.90 -2.72 8.98
CA ALA A 148 8.51 -1.71 8.00
C ALA A 148 9.67 -1.39 7.03
N LEU A 149 10.88 -1.20 7.55
CA LEU A 149 12.06 -0.95 6.72
C LEU A 149 12.34 -2.12 5.77
N PHE A 150 12.28 -3.36 6.26
CA PHE A 150 12.45 -4.55 5.43
C PHE A 150 11.41 -4.61 4.31
N GLY A 151 10.13 -4.37 4.62
CA GLY A 151 9.06 -4.33 3.63
C GLY A 151 9.29 -3.25 2.57
N ALA A 152 9.67 -2.04 2.98
CA ALA A 152 9.98 -0.93 2.08
C ALA A 152 11.16 -1.25 1.14
N LEU A 153 12.22 -1.89 1.67
CA LEU A 153 13.37 -2.33 0.86
C LEU A 153 12.97 -3.41 -0.14
N CYS A 154 12.15 -4.38 0.27
CA CYS A 154 11.62 -5.40 -0.64
C CYS A 154 10.82 -4.77 -1.78
N GLU A 155 9.92 -3.82 -1.49
CA GLU A 155 9.15 -3.14 -2.54
C GLU A 155 10.07 -2.37 -3.49
N TRP A 156 11.08 -1.65 -2.98
CA TRP A 156 12.05 -0.96 -3.82
C TRP A 156 12.79 -1.90 -4.77
N VAL A 157 13.29 -3.02 -4.26
CA VAL A 157 13.98 -4.03 -5.08
C VAL A 157 13.03 -4.62 -6.13
N GLU A 158 11.78 -4.89 -5.76
CA GLU A 158 10.76 -5.38 -6.69
C GLU A 158 10.53 -4.39 -7.83
N ARG A 159 10.33 -3.11 -7.51
CA ARG A 159 10.03 -2.04 -8.47
C ARG A 159 11.20 -1.78 -9.41
N ASP A 160 12.43 -1.77 -8.90
CA ASP A 160 13.65 -1.67 -9.72
C ASP A 160 13.78 -2.86 -10.69
N ALA A 161 13.61 -4.08 -10.18
CA ALA A 161 13.66 -5.28 -11.00
C ALA A 161 12.56 -5.28 -12.08
N ALA A 162 11.34 -4.87 -11.73
CA ALA A 162 10.23 -4.75 -12.67
C ALA A 162 10.51 -3.69 -13.76
N LEU A 163 11.06 -2.53 -13.38
CA LEU A 163 11.43 -1.47 -14.34
C LEU A 163 12.53 -1.93 -15.29
N ALA A 164 13.57 -2.60 -14.79
CA ALA A 164 14.65 -3.14 -15.61
C ALA A 164 14.14 -4.22 -16.58
N TRP A 165 13.16 -5.03 -16.16
CA TRP A 165 12.52 -6.00 -17.04
C TRP A 165 11.64 -5.32 -18.10
N TRP A 166 10.76 -4.40 -17.70
CA TRP A 166 9.81 -3.72 -18.58
C TRP A 166 10.51 -2.86 -19.64
N SER A 167 11.62 -2.23 -19.27
CA SER A 167 12.45 -1.43 -20.19
C SER A 167 13.33 -2.28 -21.11
N GLY A 168 13.33 -3.61 -20.94
CA GLY A 168 14.13 -4.55 -21.74
C GLY A 168 15.62 -4.58 -21.36
N GLN A 169 16.05 -3.84 -20.34
CA GLN A 169 17.42 -3.88 -19.81
C GLN A 169 17.79 -5.25 -19.23
N ARG A 170 16.80 -5.97 -18.68
CA ARG A 170 16.95 -7.34 -18.18
C ARG A 170 15.86 -8.23 -18.76
N ARG A 171 16.22 -9.45 -19.12
CA ARG A 171 15.21 -10.48 -19.45
C ARG A 171 14.73 -11.16 -18.19
N ALA A 172 13.46 -11.52 -18.14
CA ALA A 172 12.94 -12.41 -17.11
C ALA A 172 13.75 -13.72 -17.16
N GLN A 173 14.34 -14.08 -16.03
CA GLN A 173 14.97 -15.38 -15.85
C GLN A 173 13.95 -16.33 -15.23
N GLY A 174 14.05 -17.62 -15.54
CA GLY A 174 13.27 -18.62 -14.85
C GLY A 174 13.60 -18.61 -13.35
N ALA A 175 12.59 -18.72 -12.50
CA ALA A 175 12.80 -18.87 -11.07
C ALA A 175 13.72 -20.06 -10.76
N CYS A 176 14.62 -19.89 -9.77
CA CYS A 176 15.46 -20.97 -9.30
C CYS A 176 14.61 -22.11 -8.68
N ALA A 177 15.20 -23.29 -8.51
CA ALA A 177 14.49 -24.45 -7.97
C ALA A 177 13.84 -24.14 -6.60
N ALA A 178 14.58 -23.49 -5.70
CA ALA A 178 14.10 -23.12 -4.38
C ALA A 178 12.89 -22.16 -4.43
N ALA A 179 12.90 -21.17 -5.32
CA ALA A 179 11.76 -20.25 -5.47
C ALA A 179 10.53 -20.96 -6.05
N LYS A 180 10.73 -21.91 -6.97
CA LYS A 180 9.64 -22.74 -7.51
C LYS A 180 9.04 -23.66 -6.45
N GLU A 181 9.89 -24.29 -5.65
CA GLU A 181 9.48 -25.15 -4.54
C GLU A 181 8.68 -24.34 -3.51
N ALA A 182 9.20 -23.19 -3.06
CA ALA A 182 8.49 -22.31 -2.15
C ALA A 182 7.13 -21.84 -2.71
N ALA A 183 7.06 -21.49 -4.00
CA ALA A 183 5.80 -21.13 -4.65
C ALA A 183 4.82 -22.32 -4.73
N GLN A 184 5.33 -23.52 -4.97
CA GLN A 184 4.52 -24.73 -5.02
C GLN A 184 3.98 -25.12 -3.64
N ASP A 185 4.79 -24.98 -2.60
CA ASP A 185 4.38 -25.18 -1.21
C ASP A 185 3.30 -24.18 -0.81
N TRP A 186 3.51 -22.90 -1.13
CA TRP A 186 2.52 -21.84 -0.89
C TRP A 186 1.19 -22.14 -1.61
N LEU A 187 1.25 -22.53 -2.89
CA LEU A 187 0.05 -22.91 -3.65
C LEU A 187 -0.65 -24.14 -3.08
N THR A 188 0.11 -25.10 -2.57
CA THR A 188 -0.42 -26.30 -1.93
C THR A 188 -1.14 -25.96 -0.63
N GLU A 189 -0.51 -25.13 0.20
CA GLU A 189 -1.10 -24.65 1.45
C GLU A 189 -2.36 -23.82 1.20
N ALA A 190 -2.32 -22.89 0.24
CA ALA A 190 -3.47 -22.10 -0.19
C ALA A 190 -4.65 -23.02 -0.55
N ARG A 191 -4.40 -24.03 -1.39
CA ARG A 191 -5.44 -24.97 -1.84
C ARG A 191 -6.00 -25.81 -0.70
N GLN A 192 -5.17 -26.29 0.23
CA GLN A 192 -5.59 -27.08 1.38
C GLN A 192 -6.41 -26.28 2.41
N LYS A 193 -6.12 -24.99 2.57
CA LYS A 193 -6.83 -24.11 3.50
C LYS A 193 -8.22 -23.69 3.02
N THR A 194 -8.65 -24.04 1.80
CA THR A 194 -10.00 -23.77 1.29
C THR A 194 -11.04 -24.56 2.10
N PRO A 195 -11.79 -23.96 3.05
CA PRO A 195 -12.94 -24.64 3.62
C PRO A 195 -14.07 -24.50 2.60
N GLY A 196 -14.81 -25.58 2.39
CA GLY A 196 -16.00 -25.55 1.55
C GLY A 196 -16.89 -24.33 1.82
N ALA A 197 -17.52 -23.87 0.75
CA ALA A 197 -18.57 -22.85 0.76
C ALA A 197 -19.45 -22.90 2.02
N SER A 198 -19.82 -21.72 2.52
CA SER A 198 -20.74 -21.48 3.64
C SER A 198 -20.19 -21.75 5.04
N ARG A 199 -19.58 -20.73 5.64
CA ARG A 199 -19.84 -20.39 7.04
C ARG A 199 -20.09 -18.89 7.13
N SER A 200 -21.32 -18.53 7.46
CA SER A 200 -21.69 -17.17 7.83
C SER A 200 -20.75 -16.68 8.92
N CYS A 201 -19.88 -15.73 8.58
CA CYS A 201 -19.05 -15.05 9.56
C CYS A 201 -19.98 -14.18 10.43
N SER A 202 -20.25 -14.63 11.65
CA SER A 202 -20.85 -13.80 12.70
C SER A 202 -19.75 -12.95 13.34
N THR A 203 -19.21 -11.98 12.59
CA THR A 203 -18.49 -10.86 13.20
C THR A 203 -19.51 -9.78 13.49
N SER A 204 -19.62 -9.40 14.76
CA SER A 204 -20.51 -8.38 15.31
C SER A 204 -20.11 -6.94 14.93
N ALA A 205 -19.39 -6.76 13.83
CA ALA A 205 -19.27 -5.47 13.16
C ALA A 205 -20.42 -5.36 12.15
N PRO A 206 -21.12 -4.23 12.03
CA PRO A 206 -22.20 -4.10 11.07
C PRO A 206 -21.66 -4.21 9.64
N VAL A 207 -21.70 -5.42 9.07
CA VAL A 207 -21.45 -5.69 7.66
C VAL A 207 -22.58 -5.05 6.86
N ARG A 208 -22.43 -3.77 6.48
CA ARG A 208 -23.29 -3.17 5.48
C ARG A 208 -22.89 -3.73 4.12
N ARG A 209 -23.72 -4.64 3.59
CA ARG A 209 -23.64 -5.07 2.19
C ARG A 209 -23.86 -3.84 1.31
N PHE A 210 -22.82 -3.39 0.61
CA PHE A 210 -23.01 -2.50 -0.51
C PHE A 210 -23.59 -3.31 -1.67
N ARG A 211 -24.79 -2.92 -2.13
CA ARG A 211 -25.28 -3.39 -3.43
C ARG A 211 -24.34 -2.80 -4.48
N SER A 212 -23.88 -3.63 -5.41
CA SER A 212 -23.23 -3.18 -6.64
C SER A 212 -24.06 -2.04 -7.24
N LEU A 213 -23.45 -0.87 -7.43
CA LEU A 213 -24.08 0.17 -8.24
C LEU A 213 -24.28 -0.41 -9.63
N PRO A 214 -25.48 -0.25 -10.24
CA PRO A 214 -25.67 -0.64 -11.63
C PRO A 214 -24.67 0.12 -12.51
N PRO A 215 -24.18 -0.49 -13.59
CA PRO A 215 -23.29 0.20 -14.52
C PRO A 215 -23.95 1.49 -15.01
N PRO A 216 -23.15 2.57 -15.24
CA PRO A 216 -23.69 3.80 -15.80
C PRO A 216 -24.39 3.47 -17.12
N ARG A 217 -25.62 3.97 -17.29
CA ARG A 217 -26.35 3.84 -18.55
C ARG A 217 -25.49 4.48 -19.64
N SER A 218 -25.10 3.67 -20.62
CA SER A 218 -24.54 4.16 -21.87
C SER A 218 -25.51 5.17 -22.48
N THR A 219 -25.16 6.46 -22.47
CA THR A 219 -25.76 7.43 -23.35
C THR A 219 -25.16 7.20 -24.72
N ALA A 220 -25.68 6.19 -25.43
CA ALA A 220 -25.43 6.06 -26.85
C ALA A 220 -26.02 7.30 -27.53
N THR A 221 -25.14 8.16 -28.04
CA THR A 221 -25.49 9.27 -28.90
C THR A 221 -26.14 8.69 -30.17
N GLU A 222 -27.45 8.86 -30.32
CA GLU A 222 -28.13 8.60 -31.58
C GLU A 222 -27.49 9.45 -32.68
N ALA A 223 -26.99 8.80 -33.72
CA ALA A 223 -26.53 9.50 -34.92
C ALA A 223 -27.74 10.15 -35.62
N PRO A 224 -27.62 11.39 -36.12
CA PRO A 224 -28.70 12.04 -36.83
C PRO A 224 -29.01 11.30 -38.14
N PRO A 225 -30.29 11.27 -38.56
CA PRO A 225 -30.68 10.58 -39.79
C PRO A 225 -30.06 11.25 -41.03
N PRO A 226 -29.82 10.49 -42.11
CA PRO A 226 -29.24 11.02 -43.33
C PRO A 226 -30.21 11.99 -44.02
N SER A 227 -29.68 13.14 -44.42
CA SER A 227 -30.39 14.15 -45.21
C SER A 227 -30.80 13.59 -46.57
N ALA A 228 -32.06 13.83 -46.95
CA ALA A 228 -32.63 13.54 -48.27
C ALA A 228 -32.10 14.48 -49.36
#